data_AF-A0A7S1Z8C4-F1
#
_entry.id   AF-A0A7S1Z8C4-F1
#
_cell.length_a   1.000
_cell.length_b   1.000
_cell.length_c   1.000
_cell.angle_alpha   90.00
_cell.angle_beta   90.00
_cell.angle_gamma   90.00
#
_symmetry.space_group_name_H-M   'P 1'
#
loop_
_entity.id
_entity.type
_entity.pdbx_description
1 polymer ?
#
loop_
_entity_poly.entity_id
_entity_poly.type
_entity_poly.pdbx_seq_one_letter_code
_entity_poly.pdbx_strand_id
1 'polypeptide(L)'
;DKSVIGCRREANTLSVGSRSHGTASPKRSRPGPDLRLRKSGRHTEPLREPEGVEMKLHRVVCLTWWVLVTSFPQIAWASGDEEEDDDFFNFYDDTQWSDYSIMLERCLNIDGKDVVVFQMFGEKNNQCSKRSIGSYTIPVAKLLKAYAQQAEDDAEMLGYERDDPEYLDHLACQGYAVNDDSYIYYKLGCLETTGKNFAVRTYSDAYCTEPIQMNYAPDVDLSSLKYHLRFDNCQTCVTWPQTSYDDDANGNFDDQFWTSHAYESPLCSASWYYKSDCDRKCKKMAKSSSMKITKGFTGAGKFWLLVFSMSGVFFLGQVIRERKKMSNNDALIEEAFIEKVGLEKRQVALMIIGVLILILLFILFRAKRLAWLSLLGLNLILLVYLGYLRYRSRGEIEVGGYRIYGESENGGRPPS
;
A
#
# COMPACT_ATOMS: atom_id res chain seq x y z
N ASP A 1 -54.88 8.68 -8.03
CA ASP A 1 -54.74 8.21 -6.64
C ASP A 1 -53.28 7.87 -6.36
N LYS A 2 -52.43 8.68 -5.74
CA LYS A 2 -52.41 9.40 -4.44
C LYS A 2 -52.45 8.48 -3.19
N SER A 3 -51.26 8.06 -2.75
CA SER A 3 -50.83 7.87 -1.35
C SER A 3 -49.29 7.82 -1.35
N VAL A 4 -48.48 8.77 -0.85
CA VAL A 4 -48.38 9.59 0.38
C VAL A 4 -47.63 8.89 1.52
N ILE A 5 -46.33 9.25 1.61
CA ILE A 5 -45.50 9.65 2.78
C ILE A 5 -45.10 8.62 3.84
N GLY A 6 -43.79 8.63 4.16
CA GLY A 6 -43.27 8.14 5.44
C GLY A 6 -41.75 8.29 5.67
N CYS A 7 -41.17 9.50 5.54
CA CYS A 7 -39.81 9.78 6.04
C CYS A 7 -39.83 10.04 7.56
N ARG A 8 -39.00 9.33 8.34
CA ARG A 8 -38.80 9.61 9.77
C ARG A 8 -37.34 10.00 10.05
N ARG A 9 -37.17 11.20 10.62
CA ARG A 9 -35.95 11.80 11.19
C ARG A 9 -36.12 11.83 12.71
N GLU A 10 -35.13 11.34 13.46
CA GLU A 10 -34.82 11.72 14.86
C GLU A 10 -33.27 11.59 14.95
N ALA A 11 -32.44 12.64 15.12
CA ALA A 11 -32.28 13.66 16.15
C ALA A 11 -31.59 13.18 17.45
N ASN A 12 -30.33 13.61 17.58
CA ASN A 12 -29.57 14.02 18.78
C ASN A 12 -29.39 13.08 19.98
N THR A 13 -28.12 12.89 20.35
CA THR A 13 -27.67 13.00 21.76
C THR A 13 -26.24 13.54 21.82
N LEU A 14 -26.11 14.74 22.41
CA LEU A 14 -24.88 15.26 22.98
C LEU A 14 -24.54 14.46 24.25
N SER A 15 -23.25 14.24 24.52
CA SER A 15 -22.79 14.18 25.90
C SER A 15 -21.46 14.91 26.08
N VAL A 16 -21.40 15.58 27.22
CA VAL A 16 -20.50 16.63 27.65
C VAL A 16 -19.51 16.05 28.66
N GLY A 17 -18.24 16.47 28.55
CA GLY A 17 -17.39 16.81 29.69
C GLY A 17 -16.70 15.69 30.47
N SER A 18 -15.37 15.77 30.59
CA SER A 18 -14.74 16.16 31.87
C SER A 18 -13.25 16.45 31.72
N ARG A 19 -12.87 17.66 32.16
CA ARG A 19 -11.52 18.07 32.53
C ARG A 19 -11.15 17.43 33.87
N SER A 20 -9.88 17.09 34.06
CA SER A 20 -9.26 17.18 35.39
C SER A 20 -7.84 17.73 35.30
N HIS A 21 -7.52 18.53 36.31
CA HIS A 21 -6.35 19.37 36.52
C HIS A 21 -5.29 18.65 37.37
N GLY A 22 -4.05 19.17 37.30
CA GLY A 22 -3.05 19.13 38.38
C GLY A 22 -1.75 18.42 38.02
N THR A 23 -0.54 18.86 38.37
CA THR A 23 -0.07 19.95 39.25
C THR A 23 1.46 20.09 39.09
N ALA A 24 1.92 21.35 39.12
CA ALA A 24 3.18 21.89 39.68
C ALA A 24 4.52 21.11 39.73
N SER A 25 5.57 21.72 39.11
CA SER A 25 6.88 22.23 39.65
C SER A 25 7.67 21.42 40.73
N PRO A 26 9.03 21.51 40.84
CA PRO A 26 9.81 22.77 40.74
C PRO A 26 11.26 22.73 40.19
N LYS A 27 11.78 23.97 40.07
CA LYS A 27 13.15 24.48 39.92
C LYS A 27 14.29 23.65 40.53
N ARG A 28 15.46 23.67 39.86
CA ARG A 28 16.78 23.66 40.52
C ARG A 28 17.79 24.57 39.80
N SER A 29 18.64 25.18 40.61
CA SER A 29 19.45 26.35 40.36
C SER A 29 20.92 26.09 40.70
N ARG A 30 21.84 26.57 39.84
CA ARG A 30 23.27 26.98 40.07
C ARG A 30 24.27 25.89 40.55
N PRO A 31 25.61 26.11 40.55
CA PRO A 31 26.47 27.19 40.00
C PRO A 31 27.63 26.68 39.10
N GLY A 32 28.49 27.58 38.59
CA GLY A 32 29.74 27.30 37.84
C GLY A 32 30.87 26.66 38.67
N PRO A 33 32.07 26.45 38.11
CA PRO A 33 33.08 27.52 38.13
C PRO A 33 34.04 27.62 36.93
N ASP A 34 34.81 28.71 36.98
CA ASP A 34 36.02 29.13 36.24
C ASP A 34 37.16 28.11 36.08
N LEU A 35 38.14 28.50 35.23
CA LEU A 35 39.54 28.06 35.02
C LEU A 35 39.73 27.44 33.61
N ARG A 36 40.77 27.71 32.81
CA ARG A 36 42.09 28.34 33.00
C ARG A 36 42.65 28.70 31.61
N LEU A 37 43.36 29.83 31.55
CA LEU A 37 44.33 30.14 30.50
C LEU A 37 45.43 29.05 30.43
N ARG A 38 45.78 28.62 29.22
CA ARG A 38 47.09 28.00 28.94
C ARG A 38 47.65 28.52 27.62
N LYS A 39 48.80 29.17 27.76
CA LYS A 39 49.70 29.70 26.73
C LYS A 39 50.78 28.64 26.50
N SER A 40 51.01 28.21 25.25
CA SER A 40 52.22 27.53 24.72
C SER A 40 51.81 26.92 23.37
N GLY A 41 52.55 26.94 22.29
CA GLY A 41 53.92 27.34 22.02
C GLY A 41 54.09 27.22 20.50
N ARG A 42 54.88 28.14 19.96
CA ARG A 42 55.20 28.28 18.55
C ARG A 42 56.10 27.11 18.14
N HIS A 43 55.65 26.29 17.19
CA HIS A 43 56.53 25.44 16.39
C HIS A 43 56.22 25.65 14.91
N THR A 44 57.14 26.32 14.25
CA THR A 44 57.30 26.42 12.80
C THR A 44 57.80 25.07 12.28
N GLU A 45 57.04 24.44 11.40
CA GLU A 45 57.50 23.36 10.52
C GLU A 45 57.18 23.73 9.06
N PRO A 46 57.98 23.21 8.11
CA PRO A 46 58.09 23.75 6.76
C PRO A 46 56.94 23.31 5.84
N LEU A 47 56.72 24.15 4.81
CA LEU A 47 55.78 23.96 3.71
C LEU A 47 55.81 22.53 3.16
N ARG A 48 54.64 21.88 3.19
CA ARG A 48 54.32 20.70 2.40
C ARG A 48 53.24 21.11 1.40
N GLU A 49 53.53 20.92 0.12
CA GLU A 49 52.65 21.25 -1.00
C GLU A 49 51.25 20.64 -0.83
N PRO A 50 50.17 21.36 -1.21
CA PRO A 50 48.83 20.82 -1.13
C PRO A 50 48.58 19.85 -2.29
N GLU A 51 48.67 18.55 -2.02
CA GLU A 51 48.05 17.54 -2.88
C GLU A 51 46.52 17.72 -2.85
N GLY A 52 45.94 17.79 -4.05
CA GLY A 52 44.57 18.18 -4.32
C GLY A 52 43.50 17.42 -3.53
N VAL A 53 42.68 18.19 -2.81
CA VAL A 53 41.41 17.74 -2.21
C VAL A 53 40.28 17.88 -3.23
N GLU A 54 40.47 17.34 -4.43
CA GLU A 54 39.40 17.12 -5.40
C GLU A 54 39.26 15.60 -5.57
N MET A 55 38.14 15.02 -5.09
CA MET A 55 37.57 13.69 -5.48
C MET A 55 36.86 12.90 -4.36
N LYS A 56 36.61 13.45 -3.16
CA LYS A 56 35.87 12.69 -2.13
C LYS A 56 34.34 12.83 -2.20
N LEU A 57 33.79 13.85 -2.85
CA LEU A 57 32.33 14.07 -2.89
C LEU A 57 31.60 13.12 -3.86
N HIS A 58 32.21 12.79 -5.00
CA HIS A 58 31.62 11.87 -5.99
C HIS A 58 31.45 10.43 -5.47
N ARG A 59 32.38 9.94 -4.63
CA ARG A 59 32.30 8.59 -4.05
C ARG A 59 31.16 8.47 -3.03
N VAL A 60 30.90 9.51 -2.25
CA VAL A 60 29.83 9.51 -1.24
C VAL A 60 28.45 9.51 -1.92
N VAL A 61 28.28 10.29 -3.00
CA VAL A 61 27.00 10.36 -3.73
C VAL A 61 26.68 9.05 -4.47
N CYS A 62 27.68 8.38 -5.08
CA CYS A 62 27.46 7.08 -5.73
C CYS A 62 27.14 5.95 -4.74
N LEU A 63 27.77 5.92 -3.57
CA LEU A 63 27.52 4.88 -2.56
C LEU A 63 26.11 4.96 -1.96
N THR A 64 25.58 6.18 -1.75
CA THR A 64 24.19 6.36 -1.28
C THR A 64 23.15 5.93 -2.30
N TRP A 65 23.46 6.00 -3.60
CA TRP A 65 22.54 5.60 -4.66
C TRP A 65 22.49 4.06 -4.84
N TRP A 66 23.61 3.37 -4.63
CA TRP A 66 23.70 1.92 -4.78
C TRP A 66 22.97 1.14 -3.67
N VAL A 67 23.05 1.61 -2.42
CA VAL A 67 22.38 0.98 -1.25
C VAL A 67 20.85 1.05 -1.35
N LEU A 68 20.30 2.09 -1.98
CA LEU A 68 18.86 2.25 -2.17
C LEU A 68 18.28 1.34 -3.26
N VAL A 69 19.09 0.83 -4.18
CA VAL A 69 18.64 -0.01 -5.30
C VAL A 69 18.67 -1.50 -4.96
N THR A 70 19.55 -1.95 -4.05
CA THR A 70 19.76 -3.38 -3.76
C THR A 70 18.99 -3.92 -2.56
N SER A 71 18.24 -3.09 -1.83
CA SER A 71 17.59 -3.47 -0.56
C SER A 71 16.15 -4.01 -0.69
N PHE A 72 15.71 -4.48 -1.85
CA PHE A 72 14.39 -5.12 -1.99
C PHE A 72 14.51 -6.64 -1.86
N PRO A 73 13.96 -7.26 -0.80
CA PRO A 73 13.97 -8.71 -0.64
C PRO A 73 13.04 -9.35 -1.67
N GLN A 74 13.56 -10.29 -2.46
CA GLN A 74 12.74 -11.23 -3.22
C GLN A 74 12.23 -12.30 -2.25
N ILE A 75 10.92 -12.31 -2.04
CA ILE A 75 10.24 -13.36 -1.28
C ILE A 75 9.82 -14.42 -2.30
N ALA A 76 10.51 -15.55 -2.31
CA ALA A 76 10.12 -16.73 -3.07
C ALA A 76 8.97 -17.44 -2.33
N TRP A 77 7.89 -17.74 -3.05
CA TRP A 77 6.80 -18.57 -2.56
C TRP A 77 6.70 -19.82 -3.44
N ALA A 78 6.75 -20.98 -2.79
CA ALA A 78 6.48 -22.27 -3.40
C ALA A 78 4.96 -22.42 -3.61
N SER A 79 4.54 -22.73 -4.83
CA SER A 79 3.23 -23.28 -5.14
C SER A 79 3.33 -24.80 -5.02
N GLY A 80 2.65 -25.37 -4.02
CA GLY A 80 2.45 -26.82 -3.95
C GLY A 80 1.35 -27.21 -4.94
N ASP A 81 1.64 -28.22 -5.74
CA ASP A 81 0.62 -28.92 -6.54
C ASP A 81 -0.34 -29.59 -5.56
N GLU A 82 -1.64 -29.24 -5.62
CA GLU A 82 -2.69 -29.88 -4.83
C GLU A 82 -3.16 -31.12 -5.60
N GLU A 83 -2.75 -32.31 -5.14
CA GLU A 83 -3.31 -33.58 -5.61
C GLU A 83 -4.83 -33.59 -5.33
N GLU A 84 -5.61 -34.08 -6.30
CA GLU A 84 -7.06 -34.25 -6.17
C GLU A 84 -7.34 -35.44 -5.26
N ASP A 85 -7.25 -35.22 -3.96
CA ASP A 85 -7.55 -36.23 -2.97
C ASP A 85 -9.08 -36.36 -2.80
N ASP A 86 -9.59 -37.59 -2.90
CA ASP A 86 -10.98 -37.99 -2.62
C ASP A 86 -11.44 -37.62 -1.19
N ASP A 87 -10.51 -37.14 -0.36
CA ASP A 87 -10.73 -36.72 1.02
C ASP A 87 -11.22 -35.27 1.14
N PHE A 88 -11.38 -34.54 0.04
CA PHE A 88 -11.72 -33.11 0.07
C PHE A 88 -12.94 -32.80 0.94
N PHE A 89 -13.96 -33.67 0.90
CA PHE A 89 -15.22 -33.51 1.65
C PHE A 89 -15.27 -34.32 2.94
N ASN A 90 -14.23 -35.10 3.27
CA ASN A 90 -14.22 -35.94 4.45
C ASN A 90 -13.76 -35.14 5.68
N PHE A 91 -14.63 -34.26 6.16
CA PHE A 91 -14.42 -33.51 7.40
C PHE A 91 -15.07 -34.28 8.55
N TYR A 92 -14.27 -34.86 9.44
CA TYR A 92 -14.76 -35.35 10.73
C TYR A 92 -15.11 -34.16 11.63
N ASP A 93 -16.31 -33.61 11.48
CA ASP A 93 -16.82 -32.51 12.30
C ASP A 93 -18.20 -32.85 12.87
N ASP A 94 -18.30 -32.90 14.20
CA ASP A 94 -19.57 -33.11 14.93
C ASP A 94 -20.41 -31.80 15.01
N THR A 95 -20.09 -30.80 14.19
CA THR A 95 -20.79 -29.51 14.17
C THR A 95 -22.13 -29.64 13.45
N GLN A 96 -23.21 -29.34 14.18
CA GLN A 96 -24.55 -29.23 13.62
C GLN A 96 -24.66 -27.93 12.80
N TRP A 97 -24.46 -28.03 11.48
CA TRP A 97 -24.44 -26.90 10.55
C TRP A 97 -25.80 -26.23 10.35
N SER A 98 -26.92 -26.89 10.68
CA SER A 98 -28.27 -26.31 10.54
C SER A 98 -28.46 -24.98 11.26
N ASP A 99 -27.66 -24.72 12.30
CA ASP A 99 -27.72 -23.51 13.11
C ASP A 99 -26.79 -22.38 12.62
N TYR A 100 -26.01 -22.66 11.57
CA TYR A 100 -25.00 -21.75 11.05
C TYR A 100 -25.43 -21.08 9.75
N SER A 101 -24.83 -19.94 9.49
CA SER A 101 -24.97 -19.23 8.22
C SER A 101 -23.66 -18.55 7.86
N ILE A 102 -23.41 -18.46 6.55
CA ILE A 102 -22.25 -17.82 5.98
C ILE A 102 -22.69 -16.60 5.17
N MET A 103 -21.91 -15.52 5.24
CA MET A 103 -22.10 -14.35 4.38
C MET A 103 -20.78 -13.99 3.72
N LEU A 104 -20.74 -14.11 2.40
CA LEU A 104 -19.58 -13.71 1.61
C LEU A 104 -19.52 -12.19 1.52
N GLU A 105 -18.46 -11.58 2.03
CA GLU A 105 -18.30 -10.12 1.96
C GLU A 105 -17.63 -9.71 0.65
N ARG A 106 -16.52 -10.37 0.31
CA ARG A 106 -15.68 -9.93 -0.81
C ARG A 106 -14.66 -10.94 -1.28
N CYS A 107 -14.42 -11.00 -2.58
CA CYS A 107 -13.26 -11.63 -3.19
C CYS A 107 -12.09 -10.63 -3.29
N LEU A 108 -10.93 -10.98 -2.77
CA LEU A 108 -9.71 -10.18 -2.73
C LEU A 108 -8.51 -10.99 -3.26
N ASN A 109 -7.59 -10.32 -3.95
CA ASN A 109 -6.25 -10.86 -4.18
C ASN A 109 -5.32 -10.39 -3.05
N ILE A 110 -4.84 -11.32 -2.22
CA ILE A 110 -3.91 -11.07 -1.13
C ILE A 110 -2.62 -11.84 -1.43
N ASP A 111 -1.54 -11.10 -1.66
CA ASP A 111 -0.20 -11.66 -1.90
C ASP A 111 -0.19 -12.69 -3.05
N GLY A 112 -0.89 -12.38 -4.15
CA GLY A 112 -0.99 -13.24 -5.33
C GLY A 112 -2.05 -14.34 -5.23
N LYS A 113 -2.65 -14.55 -4.05
CA LYS A 113 -3.69 -15.55 -3.83
C LYS A 113 -5.07 -14.92 -3.86
N ASP A 114 -5.95 -15.46 -4.69
CA ASP A 114 -7.36 -15.08 -4.71
C ASP A 114 -8.10 -15.78 -3.56
N VAL A 115 -8.64 -14.98 -2.65
CA VAL A 115 -9.35 -15.43 -1.44
C VAL A 115 -10.69 -14.73 -1.30
N VAL A 116 -11.67 -15.43 -0.77
CA VAL A 116 -12.97 -14.87 -0.41
C VAL A 116 -13.01 -14.61 1.08
N VAL A 117 -13.27 -13.36 1.45
CA VAL A 117 -13.58 -12.93 2.80
C VAL A 117 -15.05 -13.24 3.07
N PHE A 118 -15.31 -13.97 4.16
CA PHE A 118 -16.64 -14.30 4.61
C PHE A 118 -16.80 -14.06 6.12
N GLN A 119 -18.03 -13.91 6.56
CA GLN A 119 -18.41 -13.93 7.96
C GLN A 119 -19.20 -15.19 8.27
N MET A 120 -18.91 -15.80 9.43
CA MET A 120 -19.66 -16.93 9.94
C MET A 120 -20.57 -16.48 11.08
N PHE A 121 -21.80 -16.98 11.10
CA PHE A 121 -22.81 -16.72 12.12
C PHE A 121 -23.27 -18.08 12.67
N GLY A 122 -23.32 -18.23 14.00
CA GLY A 122 -23.77 -19.48 14.63
C GLY A 122 -25.20 -19.45 15.13
N GLU A 123 -25.50 -20.38 16.03
CA GLU A 123 -26.83 -20.62 16.60
C GLU A 123 -27.52 -19.32 17.05
N LYS A 124 -28.83 -19.22 16.76
CA LYS A 124 -29.73 -18.11 17.14
C LYS A 124 -29.48 -16.77 16.43
N ASN A 125 -28.67 -16.75 15.36
CA ASN A 125 -28.34 -15.50 14.67
C ASN A 125 -29.27 -15.12 13.51
N ASN A 126 -30.45 -15.76 13.37
CA ASN A 126 -31.51 -15.45 12.42
C ASN A 126 -30.95 -14.94 11.08
N GLN A 127 -30.27 -15.80 10.33
CA GLN A 127 -29.77 -15.48 8.98
C GLN A 127 -28.94 -14.18 8.95
N CYS A 128 -27.82 -14.16 9.67
CA CYS A 128 -26.86 -13.06 9.66
C CYS A 128 -27.34 -11.72 10.24
N SER A 129 -28.46 -11.68 10.97
CA SER A 129 -28.99 -10.45 11.57
C SER A 129 -28.27 -10.00 12.85
N LYS A 130 -27.56 -10.93 13.51
CA LYS A 130 -26.83 -10.68 14.76
C LYS A 130 -25.32 -10.57 14.53
N ARG A 131 -24.55 -10.47 15.61
CA ARG A 131 -23.08 -10.35 15.55
C ARG A 131 -22.47 -11.64 15.01
N SER A 132 -21.61 -11.53 13.99
CA SER A 132 -20.83 -12.66 13.48
C SER A 132 -19.86 -13.21 14.53
N ILE A 133 -19.61 -14.52 14.47
CA ILE A 133 -18.59 -15.21 15.27
C ILE A 133 -17.22 -14.66 14.92
N GLY A 134 -16.97 -14.47 13.62
CA GLY A 134 -15.71 -14.01 13.10
C GLY A 134 -15.79 -13.65 11.62
N SER A 135 -14.70 -13.10 11.12
CA SER A 135 -14.48 -12.83 9.70
C SER A 135 -13.19 -13.53 9.31
N TYR A 136 -13.29 -14.31 8.24
CA TYR A 136 -12.29 -15.26 7.81
C TYR A 136 -12.07 -15.15 6.31
N THR A 137 -11.02 -15.80 5.81
CA THR A 137 -10.73 -15.94 4.39
C THR A 137 -10.65 -17.42 4.01
N ILE A 138 -11.15 -17.77 2.82
CA ILE A 138 -11.00 -19.08 2.20
C ILE A 138 -10.45 -18.90 0.77
N PRO A 139 -9.57 -19.78 0.25
CA PRO A 139 -9.17 -19.72 -1.15
C PRO A 139 -10.36 -19.88 -2.10
N VAL A 140 -10.37 -19.12 -3.20
CA VAL A 140 -11.48 -19.16 -4.18
C VAL A 140 -11.76 -20.58 -4.67
N ALA A 141 -10.73 -21.35 -5.03
CA ALA A 141 -10.89 -22.71 -5.53
C ALA A 141 -11.61 -23.63 -4.52
N LYS A 142 -11.20 -23.57 -3.24
CA LYS A 142 -11.80 -24.38 -2.17
C LYS A 142 -13.27 -24.01 -1.94
N LEU A 143 -13.59 -22.71 -1.93
CA LEU A 143 -14.98 -22.24 -1.79
C LEU A 143 -15.85 -22.68 -2.95
N LEU A 144 -15.37 -22.57 -4.19
CA LEU A 144 -16.16 -22.88 -5.38
C LEU A 144 -16.40 -24.39 -5.53
N LYS A 145 -15.41 -25.24 -5.22
CA LYS A 145 -15.64 -26.70 -5.13
C LYS A 145 -16.70 -27.03 -4.08
N ALA A 146 -16.57 -26.48 -2.88
CA ALA A 146 -17.52 -26.71 -1.80
C ALA A 146 -18.94 -26.20 -2.10
N TYR A 147 -19.01 -25.08 -2.83
CA TYR A 147 -20.27 -24.51 -3.28
C TYR A 147 -20.95 -25.38 -4.34
N ALA A 148 -20.20 -25.90 -5.31
CA ALA A 148 -20.73 -26.78 -6.35
C ALA A 148 -21.33 -28.05 -5.73
N GLN A 149 -20.61 -28.70 -4.82
CA GLN A 149 -21.10 -29.89 -4.10
C GLN A 149 -22.40 -29.60 -3.33
N GLN A 150 -22.43 -28.53 -2.52
CA GLN A 150 -23.66 -28.16 -1.80
C GLN A 150 -24.84 -27.95 -2.78
N ALA A 151 -24.57 -27.39 -3.96
CA ALA A 151 -25.59 -27.08 -4.94
C ALA A 151 -26.05 -28.29 -5.75
N GLU A 152 -25.25 -29.37 -5.79
CA GLU A 152 -25.58 -30.69 -6.31
C GLU A 152 -26.44 -31.45 -5.30
N ASP A 153 -25.99 -31.53 -4.03
CA ASP A 153 -26.75 -32.15 -2.93
C ASP A 153 -28.14 -31.49 -2.79
N ASP A 154 -28.21 -30.15 -2.85
CA ASP A 154 -29.45 -29.38 -2.82
C ASP A 154 -30.37 -29.69 -4.03
N ALA A 155 -29.80 -30.01 -5.20
CA ALA A 155 -30.57 -30.34 -6.39
C ALA A 155 -31.09 -31.78 -6.34
N GLU A 156 -30.26 -32.73 -5.90
CA GLU A 156 -30.63 -34.14 -5.70
C GLU A 156 -31.79 -34.26 -4.71
N MET A 157 -31.73 -33.53 -3.58
CA MET A 157 -32.82 -33.49 -2.61
C MET A 157 -34.15 -32.98 -3.18
N LEU A 158 -34.09 -32.13 -4.21
CA LEU A 158 -35.27 -31.61 -4.90
C LEU A 158 -35.70 -32.47 -6.09
N GLY A 159 -35.00 -33.58 -6.36
CA GLY A 159 -35.25 -34.47 -7.49
C GLY A 159 -34.82 -33.87 -8.84
N TYR A 160 -33.90 -32.91 -8.84
CA TYR A 160 -33.33 -32.32 -10.04
C TYR A 160 -31.92 -32.87 -10.29
N GLU A 161 -31.67 -33.36 -11.49
CA GLU A 161 -30.29 -33.59 -11.96
C GLU A 161 -29.65 -32.24 -12.26
N ARG A 162 -28.43 -32.05 -11.78
CA ARG A 162 -27.64 -30.85 -12.01
C ARG A 162 -26.38 -31.24 -12.78
N ASP A 163 -26.16 -30.61 -13.92
CA ASP A 163 -24.91 -30.77 -14.64
C ASP A 163 -23.75 -30.12 -13.88
N ASP A 164 -22.57 -30.76 -13.95
CA ASP A 164 -21.34 -30.21 -13.41
C ASP A 164 -21.07 -28.82 -13.99
N PRO A 165 -20.86 -27.80 -13.14
CA PRO A 165 -20.62 -26.46 -13.64
C PRO A 165 -19.27 -26.37 -14.35
N GLU A 166 -19.27 -25.90 -15.61
CA GLU A 166 -18.07 -25.66 -16.43
C GLU A 166 -17.00 -24.80 -15.73
N TYR A 167 -17.40 -23.94 -14.79
CA TYR A 167 -16.45 -23.12 -14.04
C TYR A 167 -15.49 -23.93 -13.14
N LEU A 168 -15.81 -25.19 -12.81
CA LEU A 168 -14.96 -26.07 -11.99
C LEU A 168 -13.65 -26.42 -12.70
N ASP A 169 -13.70 -26.59 -14.03
CA ASP A 169 -12.52 -26.86 -14.85
C ASP A 169 -11.51 -25.71 -14.76
N HIS A 170 -12.00 -24.49 -14.58
CA HIS A 170 -11.19 -23.28 -14.52
C HIS A 170 -10.67 -22.94 -13.12
N LEU A 171 -10.86 -23.81 -12.12
CA LEU A 171 -10.27 -23.63 -10.79
C LEU A 171 -8.76 -23.91 -10.79
N ALA A 172 -8.32 -24.81 -11.65
CA ALA A 172 -6.92 -25.07 -11.94
C ALA A 172 -6.38 -24.10 -13.00
N CYS A 173 -5.05 -23.95 -13.07
CA CYS A 173 -4.42 -23.15 -14.11
C CYS A 173 -4.45 -23.95 -15.42
N GLN A 174 -5.21 -23.49 -16.41
CA GLN A 174 -5.33 -24.17 -17.70
C GLN A 174 -4.65 -23.36 -18.79
N GLY A 175 -3.91 -24.05 -19.68
CA GLY A 175 -3.20 -23.43 -20.81
C GLY A 175 -4.03 -23.45 -22.10
N TYR A 176 -4.00 -22.36 -22.84
CA TYR A 176 -4.64 -22.20 -24.14
C TYR A 176 -3.64 -21.73 -25.19
N ALA A 177 -3.53 -22.49 -26.28
CA ALA A 177 -2.69 -22.13 -27.41
C ALA A 177 -3.35 -21.00 -28.22
N VAL A 178 -2.72 -19.83 -28.24
CA VAL A 178 -3.18 -18.67 -29.04
C VAL A 178 -2.59 -18.71 -30.45
N ASN A 179 -1.35 -19.18 -30.56
CA ASN A 179 -0.63 -19.43 -31.82
C ASN A 179 0.25 -20.68 -31.62
N ASP A 180 0.86 -21.17 -32.70
CA ASP A 180 1.68 -22.39 -32.71
C ASP A 180 2.75 -22.47 -31.60
N ASP A 181 3.28 -21.32 -31.13
CA ASP A 181 4.33 -21.25 -30.12
C ASP A 181 3.97 -20.45 -28.85
N SER A 182 2.73 -19.94 -28.71
CA SER A 182 2.36 -19.07 -27.58
C SER A 182 1.16 -19.58 -26.81
N TYR A 183 1.36 -19.86 -25.51
CA TYR A 183 0.32 -20.24 -24.56
C TYR A 183 -0.06 -19.05 -23.68
N ILE A 184 -1.35 -18.89 -23.44
CA ILE A 184 -1.89 -18.06 -22.36
C ILE A 184 -2.54 -18.99 -21.36
N TYR A 185 -2.33 -18.75 -20.08
CA TYR A 185 -2.96 -19.54 -19.03
C TYR A 185 -4.12 -18.76 -18.43
N TYR A 186 -5.17 -19.45 -18.02
CA TYR A 186 -6.29 -18.83 -17.33
C TYR A 186 -6.67 -19.59 -16.07
N LYS A 187 -7.17 -18.84 -15.10
CA LYS A 187 -7.66 -19.35 -13.82
C LYS A 187 -8.77 -18.47 -13.29
N LEU A 188 -9.78 -19.07 -12.69
CA LEU A 188 -10.87 -18.36 -12.05
C LEU A 188 -10.37 -17.70 -10.76
N GLY A 189 -10.61 -16.39 -10.64
CA GLY A 189 -10.13 -15.58 -9.53
C GLY A 189 -11.08 -14.44 -9.16
N CYS A 190 -10.57 -13.49 -8.37
CA CYS A 190 -11.35 -12.36 -7.91
C CYS A 190 -11.43 -11.24 -8.95
N LEU A 191 -12.63 -10.69 -9.18
CA LEU A 191 -12.77 -9.48 -10.00
C LEU A 191 -12.28 -8.25 -9.21
N GLU A 192 -11.10 -7.73 -9.55
CA GLU A 192 -10.44 -6.63 -8.82
C GLU A 192 -11.27 -5.34 -8.74
N THR A 193 -12.14 -5.08 -9.72
CA THR A 193 -12.88 -3.81 -9.82
C THR A 193 -13.95 -3.67 -8.75
N THR A 194 -14.73 -4.73 -8.52
CA THR A 194 -15.81 -4.74 -7.53
C THR A 194 -15.42 -5.51 -6.28
N GLY A 195 -14.62 -6.56 -6.42
CA GLY A 195 -14.39 -7.60 -5.42
C GLY A 195 -15.66 -8.36 -5.04
N LYS A 196 -16.78 -8.16 -5.74
CA LYS A 196 -18.08 -8.81 -5.45
C LYS A 196 -18.52 -9.71 -6.60
N ASN A 197 -17.54 -10.20 -7.33
CA ASN A 197 -17.75 -11.15 -8.41
C ASN A 197 -16.44 -11.92 -8.64
N PHE A 198 -16.57 -13.03 -9.35
CA PHE A 198 -15.46 -13.79 -9.88
C PHE A 198 -15.20 -13.37 -11.33
N ALA A 199 -13.97 -13.57 -11.78
CA ALA A 199 -13.59 -13.35 -13.17
C ALA A 199 -12.47 -14.31 -13.54
N VAL A 200 -12.48 -14.76 -14.79
CA VAL A 200 -11.35 -15.48 -15.37
C VAL A 200 -10.20 -14.49 -15.54
N ARG A 201 -9.04 -14.84 -14.97
CA ARG A 201 -7.80 -14.06 -15.06
C ARG A 201 -6.84 -14.77 -15.99
N THR A 202 -6.10 -13.99 -16.77
CA THR A 202 -5.06 -14.49 -17.68
C THR A 202 -3.66 -14.31 -17.10
N TYR A 203 -2.81 -15.28 -17.40
CA TYR A 203 -1.45 -15.39 -16.88
C TYR A 203 -0.48 -15.78 -17.99
N SER A 204 0.78 -15.36 -17.86
CA SER A 204 1.85 -15.68 -18.81
C SER A 204 2.57 -16.99 -18.50
N ASP A 205 2.32 -17.59 -17.34
CA ASP A 205 3.00 -18.79 -16.84
C ASP A 205 2.01 -19.90 -16.47
N ALA A 206 2.48 -21.15 -16.56
CA ALA A 206 1.70 -22.36 -16.28
C ALA A 206 1.27 -22.51 -14.81
N TYR A 207 1.86 -21.71 -13.92
CA TYR A 207 1.53 -21.72 -12.50
C TYR A 207 0.55 -20.61 -12.12
N CYS A 208 0.11 -19.80 -13.09
CA CYS A 208 -0.79 -18.67 -12.89
C CYS A 208 -0.28 -17.68 -11.82
N THR A 209 0.99 -17.31 -11.89
CA THR A 209 1.65 -16.39 -10.95
C THR A 209 1.82 -14.97 -11.49
N GLU A 210 1.98 -14.81 -12.80
CA GLU A 210 2.23 -13.54 -13.49
C GLU A 210 1.00 -13.11 -14.31
N PRO A 211 0.15 -12.20 -13.77
CA PRO A 211 -1.06 -11.79 -14.47
C PRO A 211 -0.76 -10.90 -15.67
N ILE A 212 -1.44 -11.17 -16.79
CA ILE A 212 -1.38 -10.34 -18.00
C ILE A 212 -2.43 -9.23 -17.87
N GLN A 213 -2.09 -7.98 -18.19
CA GLN A 213 -3.05 -6.87 -18.11
C GLN A 213 -4.14 -6.89 -19.17
N MET A 214 -3.92 -7.63 -20.26
CA MET A 214 -4.93 -7.90 -21.27
C MET A 214 -5.77 -9.08 -20.81
N ASN A 215 -7.00 -8.79 -20.36
CA ASN A 215 -8.00 -9.81 -20.11
C ASN A 215 -8.45 -10.37 -21.46
N TYR A 216 -7.78 -11.43 -21.90
CA TYR A 216 -8.33 -12.36 -22.87
C TYR A 216 -9.34 -13.20 -22.09
N ALA A 217 -10.60 -12.79 -22.09
CA ALA A 217 -11.64 -13.58 -21.45
C ALA A 217 -12.10 -14.63 -22.47
N PRO A 218 -11.71 -15.91 -22.34
CA PRO A 218 -12.49 -16.96 -22.99
C PRO A 218 -13.95 -16.80 -22.56
N ASP A 219 -14.89 -17.17 -23.43
CA ASP A 219 -16.34 -17.04 -23.22
C ASP A 219 -16.82 -18.09 -22.21
N VAL A 220 -16.29 -18.00 -20.99
CA VAL A 220 -16.63 -18.87 -19.87
C VAL A 220 -17.89 -18.33 -19.22
N ASP A 221 -18.94 -19.14 -19.21
CA ASP A 221 -20.20 -18.72 -18.62
C ASP A 221 -20.15 -18.76 -17.07
N LEU A 222 -19.93 -17.59 -16.47
CA LEU A 222 -19.99 -17.39 -15.02
C LEU A 222 -21.40 -16.97 -14.54
N SER A 223 -22.43 -17.09 -15.38
CA SER A 223 -23.79 -16.67 -15.06
C SER A 223 -24.39 -17.47 -13.90
N SER A 224 -24.17 -18.80 -13.89
CA SER A 224 -24.60 -19.71 -12.82
C SER A 224 -24.01 -19.27 -11.48
N LEU A 225 -22.70 -19.04 -11.45
CA LEU A 225 -21.99 -18.59 -10.26
C LEU A 225 -22.52 -17.24 -9.76
N LYS A 226 -22.75 -16.30 -10.66
CA LYS A 226 -23.28 -14.97 -10.32
C LYS A 226 -24.70 -15.00 -9.76
N TYR A 227 -25.55 -15.89 -10.26
CA TYR A 227 -26.94 -15.96 -9.84
C TYR A 227 -27.07 -16.55 -8.44
N HIS A 228 -26.32 -17.62 -8.16
CA HIS A 228 -26.48 -18.39 -6.94
C HIS A 228 -25.47 -18.01 -5.83
N LEU A 229 -24.21 -17.68 -6.17
CA LEU A 229 -23.20 -17.26 -5.19
C LEU A 229 -23.18 -15.73 -5.06
N ARG A 230 -24.05 -15.21 -4.19
CA ARG A 230 -24.23 -13.76 -4.01
C ARG A 230 -23.42 -13.22 -2.84
N PHE A 231 -22.56 -12.24 -3.13
CA PHE A 231 -21.92 -11.44 -2.09
C PHE A 231 -22.94 -10.58 -1.34
N ASP A 232 -22.66 -10.33 -0.06
CA ASP A 232 -23.51 -9.64 0.93
C ASP A 232 -24.88 -10.30 1.16
N ASN A 233 -25.10 -11.52 0.65
CA ASN A 233 -26.29 -12.29 0.95
C ASN A 233 -25.98 -13.30 2.05
N CYS A 234 -26.89 -13.43 3.01
CA CYS A 234 -26.78 -14.48 4.01
C CYS A 234 -27.24 -15.81 3.40
N GLN A 235 -26.40 -16.84 3.51
CA GLN A 235 -26.72 -18.20 3.10
C GLN A 235 -26.72 -19.09 4.34
N THR A 236 -27.80 -19.83 4.54
CA THR A 236 -27.85 -20.89 5.56
C THR A 236 -26.92 -22.02 5.13
N CYS A 237 -26.26 -22.66 6.09
CA CYS A 237 -25.33 -23.75 5.78
C CYS A 237 -26.06 -25.01 5.30
N VAL A 238 -27.24 -25.28 5.86
CA VAL A 238 -28.10 -26.40 5.47
C VAL A 238 -29.34 -25.84 4.80
N THR A 239 -29.69 -26.37 3.64
CA THR A 239 -30.96 -26.12 2.96
C THR A 239 -31.92 -27.24 3.31
N TRP A 240 -33.15 -26.89 3.67
CA TRP A 240 -34.21 -27.85 3.98
C TRP A 240 -35.24 -27.90 2.84
N PRO A 241 -35.71 -29.09 2.43
CA PRO A 241 -36.79 -29.20 1.45
C PRO A 241 -38.04 -28.51 2.00
N GLN A 242 -38.76 -27.76 1.15
CA GLN A 242 -40.03 -27.16 1.56
C GLN A 242 -41.12 -28.24 1.61
N THR A 243 -41.30 -28.85 2.78
CA THR A 243 -42.24 -29.93 3.10
C THR A 243 -43.72 -29.52 3.00
N SER A 244 -44.16 -29.02 1.85
CA SER A 244 -45.53 -28.54 1.68
C SER A 244 -46.51 -29.59 1.15
N TYR A 245 -46.05 -30.76 0.72
CA TYR A 245 -46.92 -31.84 0.28
C TYR A 245 -46.44 -33.18 0.83
N ASP A 246 -47.15 -33.66 1.84
CA ASP A 246 -46.93 -34.90 2.61
C ASP A 246 -46.98 -36.19 1.76
N ASP A 247 -47.34 -36.13 0.47
CA ASP A 247 -47.74 -37.31 -0.30
C ASP A 247 -47.00 -37.53 -1.64
N ASP A 248 -46.06 -36.67 -2.06
CA ASP A 248 -45.34 -36.82 -3.35
C ASP A 248 -44.06 -37.67 -3.24
N ALA A 249 -44.29 -38.98 -3.12
CA ALA A 249 -43.72 -40.14 -3.83
C ALA A 249 -42.19 -40.35 -4.09
N ASN A 250 -41.26 -39.40 -3.97
CA ASN A 250 -39.88 -39.65 -4.41
C ASN A 250 -38.77 -39.62 -3.34
N GLY A 251 -39.02 -39.16 -2.11
CA GLY A 251 -38.02 -39.16 -1.04
C GLY A 251 -38.62 -39.53 0.32
N ASN A 252 -38.18 -40.64 0.92
CA ASN A 252 -38.51 -40.97 2.30
C ASN A 252 -37.68 -40.10 3.26
N PHE A 253 -38.08 -38.83 3.44
CA PHE A 253 -37.49 -37.93 4.45
C PHE A 253 -37.97 -38.32 5.85
N ASP A 254 -37.36 -39.36 6.43
CA ASP A 254 -37.65 -39.82 7.79
C ASP A 254 -36.92 -39.00 8.88
N ASP A 255 -37.20 -39.28 10.16
CA ASP A 255 -36.52 -38.61 11.29
C ASP A 255 -34.99 -38.76 11.25
N GLN A 256 -34.49 -39.83 10.62
CA GLN A 256 -33.07 -40.09 10.46
C GLN A 256 -32.45 -39.10 9.45
N PHE A 257 -33.12 -38.84 8.34
CA PHE A 257 -32.72 -37.80 7.38
C PHE A 257 -32.58 -36.44 8.05
N TRP A 258 -33.59 -35.99 8.81
CA TRP A 258 -33.53 -34.69 9.48
C TRP A 258 -32.37 -34.60 10.49
N THR A 259 -32.05 -35.73 11.14
CA THR A 259 -30.97 -35.81 12.11
C THR A 259 -29.60 -35.82 11.43
N SER A 260 -29.41 -36.53 10.32
CA SER A 260 -28.13 -36.59 9.60
C SER A 260 -27.86 -35.32 8.81
N HIS A 261 -28.86 -34.84 8.05
CA HIS A 261 -28.75 -33.68 7.17
C HIS A 261 -28.41 -32.38 7.92
N ALA A 262 -28.76 -32.30 9.21
CA ALA A 262 -28.37 -31.17 10.06
C ALA A 262 -26.85 -31.00 10.20
N TYR A 263 -26.06 -32.04 9.93
CA TYR A 263 -24.60 -32.06 9.95
C TYR A 263 -23.99 -32.05 8.54
N GLU A 264 -24.80 -32.05 7.49
CA GLU A 264 -24.34 -32.12 6.10
C GLU A 264 -24.36 -30.72 5.49
N SER A 265 -23.19 -30.11 5.43
CA SER A 265 -23.00 -28.83 4.72
C SER A 265 -21.59 -28.77 4.12
N PRO A 266 -21.39 -29.29 2.89
CA PRO A 266 -20.10 -29.16 2.20
C PRO A 266 -19.57 -27.73 2.18
N LEU A 267 -20.46 -26.74 1.96
CA LEU A 267 -20.07 -25.34 1.90
C LEU A 267 -19.52 -24.83 3.24
N CYS A 268 -20.24 -25.03 4.35
CA CYS A 268 -19.82 -24.48 5.64
C CYS A 268 -18.73 -25.32 6.32
N SER A 269 -18.75 -26.64 6.16
CA SER A 269 -17.69 -27.53 6.65
C SER A 269 -16.35 -27.20 5.97
N ALA A 270 -16.29 -27.14 4.64
CA ALA A 270 -15.08 -26.75 3.92
C ALA A 270 -14.67 -25.31 4.23
N SER A 271 -15.64 -24.38 4.31
CA SER A 271 -15.38 -23.00 4.73
C SER A 271 -14.76 -22.93 6.11
N TRP A 272 -15.20 -23.77 7.05
CA TRP A 272 -14.70 -23.81 8.41
C TRP A 272 -13.32 -24.46 8.53
N TYR A 273 -13.10 -25.54 7.78
CA TYR A 273 -11.85 -26.29 7.74
C TYR A 273 -10.72 -25.49 7.07
N TYR A 274 -10.98 -24.93 5.89
CA TYR A 274 -9.98 -24.18 5.10
C TYR A 274 -9.90 -22.68 5.45
N LYS A 275 -10.53 -22.25 6.54
CA LYS A 275 -10.51 -20.83 6.94
C LYS A 275 -9.12 -20.38 7.38
N SER A 276 -8.83 -19.12 7.10
CA SER A 276 -7.75 -18.37 7.74
C SER A 276 -8.30 -17.11 8.37
N ASP A 277 -7.70 -16.65 9.47
CA ASP A 277 -8.16 -15.45 10.16
C ASP A 277 -7.96 -14.19 9.30
N CYS A 278 -9.05 -13.43 9.09
CA CYS A 278 -8.97 -12.15 8.38
C CYS A 278 -8.46 -11.07 9.33
N ASP A 279 -7.22 -10.64 9.11
CA ASP A 279 -6.54 -9.61 9.89
C ASP A 279 -7.19 -8.22 9.72
N ARG A 280 -6.67 -7.20 10.44
CA ARG A 280 -7.22 -5.84 10.37
C ARG A 280 -7.11 -5.24 8.97
N LYS A 281 -6.08 -5.59 8.20
CA LYS A 281 -5.88 -5.10 6.82
C LYS A 281 -6.91 -5.75 5.88
N CYS A 282 -7.07 -7.07 5.95
CA CYS A 282 -8.09 -7.85 5.25
C CYS A 282 -9.50 -7.31 5.53
N LYS A 283 -9.87 -7.14 6.80
CA LYS A 283 -11.18 -6.57 7.20
C LYS A 283 -11.43 -5.18 6.63
N LYS A 284 -10.37 -4.35 6.55
CA LYS A 284 -10.45 -3.01 5.96
C LYS A 284 -10.64 -3.07 4.44
N MET A 285 -10.00 -4.02 3.77
CA MET A 285 -10.15 -4.24 2.33
C MET A 285 -11.54 -4.78 1.99
N ALA A 286 -12.07 -5.72 2.78
CA ALA A 286 -13.42 -6.26 2.61
C ALA A 286 -14.50 -5.17 2.67
N LYS A 287 -14.40 -4.25 3.65
CA LYS A 287 -15.38 -3.16 3.85
C LYS A 287 -15.30 -2.00 2.84
N SER A 288 -14.28 -1.95 1.99
CA SER A 288 -14.07 -0.81 1.08
C SER A 288 -15.03 -0.87 -0.12
N SER A 289 -16.21 -0.23 -0.08
CA SER A 289 -17.27 -0.32 -1.11
C SER A 289 -16.85 -0.19 -2.58
N SER A 290 -15.71 0.41 -2.87
CA SER A 290 -15.00 0.29 -4.13
C SER A 290 -13.52 0.16 -3.79
N MET A 291 -12.85 -0.87 -4.30
CA MET A 291 -11.39 -0.87 -4.37
C MET A 291 -11.03 0.17 -5.43
N LYS A 292 -11.24 1.47 -5.13
CA LYS A 292 -10.65 2.54 -5.91
C LYS A 292 -9.17 2.30 -5.77
N ILE A 293 -8.58 1.65 -6.77
CA ILE A 293 -7.15 1.70 -7.03
C ILE A 293 -6.89 3.18 -7.27
N THR A 294 -6.73 3.94 -6.18
CA THR A 294 -6.44 5.35 -6.26
C THR A 294 -5.01 5.38 -6.77
N LYS A 295 -4.86 5.46 -8.10
CA LYS A 295 -3.59 5.73 -8.76
C LYS A 295 -2.96 7.05 -8.26
N GLY A 296 -3.68 7.85 -7.48
CA GLY A 296 -3.20 9.04 -6.77
C GLY A 296 -2.27 8.76 -5.58
N PHE A 297 -1.65 9.83 -5.05
CA PHE A 297 -0.81 9.77 -3.86
C PHE A 297 -1.63 9.35 -2.62
N THR A 298 -1.04 8.48 -1.79
CA THR A 298 -1.60 8.12 -0.49
C THR A 298 -1.73 9.37 0.39
N GLY A 299 -2.59 9.35 1.42
CA GLY A 299 -2.72 10.48 2.36
C GLY A 299 -1.36 10.90 2.95
N ALA A 300 -0.56 9.92 3.37
CA ALA A 300 0.82 10.14 3.82
C ALA A 300 1.71 10.73 2.70
N GLY A 301 1.57 10.23 1.46
CA GLY A 301 2.30 10.76 0.32
C GLY A 301 2.00 12.24 0.06
N LYS A 302 0.74 12.66 0.19
CA LYS A 302 0.34 14.08 0.05
C LYS A 302 0.95 14.94 1.16
N PHE A 303 0.94 14.44 2.40
CA PHE A 303 1.55 15.13 3.54
C PHE A 303 3.05 15.36 3.34
N TRP A 304 3.80 14.31 2.98
CA TRP A 304 5.24 14.45 2.74
C TRP A 304 5.54 15.34 1.53
N LEU A 305 4.75 15.27 0.46
CA LEU A 305 4.92 16.13 -0.72
C LEU A 305 4.78 17.61 -0.32
N LEU A 306 3.82 17.94 0.55
CA LEU A 306 3.68 19.27 1.14
C LEU A 306 4.91 19.66 1.98
N VAL A 307 5.36 18.79 2.89
CA VAL A 307 6.51 19.05 3.77
C VAL A 307 7.79 19.32 2.97
N PHE A 308 8.11 18.47 1.99
CA PHE A 308 9.32 18.65 1.17
C PHE A 308 9.22 19.82 0.19
N SER A 309 8.00 20.19 -0.25
CA SER A 309 7.80 21.40 -1.04
C SER A 309 8.05 22.66 -0.20
N MET A 310 7.52 22.69 1.04
CA MET A 310 7.79 23.78 1.97
C MET A 310 9.26 23.87 2.36
N SER A 311 9.96 22.74 2.54
CA SER A 311 11.40 22.75 2.83
C SER A 311 12.20 23.38 1.68
N GLY A 312 11.83 23.10 0.43
CA GLY A 312 12.49 23.69 -0.73
C GLY A 312 12.37 25.21 -0.75
N VAL A 313 11.17 25.73 -0.48
CA VAL A 313 10.93 27.19 -0.35
C VAL A 313 11.73 27.77 0.82
N PHE A 314 11.77 27.07 1.96
CA PHE A 314 12.56 27.49 3.12
C PHE A 314 14.06 27.58 2.81
N PHE A 315 14.65 26.56 2.17
CA PHE A 315 16.06 26.59 1.79
C PHE A 315 16.37 27.67 0.77
N LEU A 316 15.51 27.86 -0.23
CA LEU A 316 15.64 28.96 -1.19
C LEU A 316 15.64 30.33 -0.48
N GLY A 317 14.74 30.52 0.51
CA GLY A 317 14.70 31.73 1.32
C GLY A 317 15.98 31.95 2.15
N GLN A 318 16.54 30.89 2.72
CA GLN A 318 17.82 30.96 3.45
C GLN A 318 18.99 31.33 2.52
N VAL A 319 19.04 30.73 1.32
CA VAL A 319 20.04 31.05 0.31
C VAL A 319 19.99 32.52 -0.09
N ILE A 320 18.79 33.05 -0.36
CA ILE A 320 18.60 34.48 -0.67
C ILE A 320 19.04 35.36 0.50
N ARG A 321 18.72 34.96 1.74
CA ARG A 321 19.09 35.71 2.95
C ARG A 321 20.62 35.74 3.15
N GLU A 322 21.32 34.63 2.97
CA GLU A 322 22.78 34.60 3.12
C GLU A 322 23.47 35.35 1.97
N ARG A 323 22.96 35.26 0.74
CA ARG A 323 23.47 36.09 -0.37
C ARG A 323 23.37 37.58 -0.09
N LYS A 324 22.29 38.05 0.54
CA LYS A 324 22.15 39.46 0.94
C LYS A 324 23.17 39.94 1.98
N LYS A 325 23.81 39.02 2.71
CA LYS A 325 24.84 39.35 3.70
C LYS A 325 26.27 39.29 3.14
N MET A 326 26.47 38.72 1.95
CA MET A 326 27.80 38.64 1.36
C MET A 326 28.28 40.02 0.91
N SER A 327 29.55 40.28 1.14
CA SER A 327 30.26 41.48 0.68
C SER A 327 30.24 41.55 -0.85
N ASN A 328 30.19 42.77 -1.41
CA ASN A 328 30.24 42.99 -2.87
C ASN A 328 31.45 42.32 -3.54
N ASN A 329 32.55 42.12 -2.81
CA ASN A 329 33.75 41.45 -3.33
C ASN A 329 33.52 39.95 -3.56
N ASP A 330 32.75 39.28 -2.70
CA ASP A 330 32.40 37.87 -2.89
C ASP A 330 31.38 37.68 -4.01
N ALA A 331 30.47 38.64 -4.17
CA ALA A 331 29.53 38.65 -5.28
C ALA A 331 30.27 38.71 -6.63
N LEU A 332 31.32 39.53 -6.75
CA LEU A 332 32.15 39.62 -7.96
C LEU A 332 32.82 38.28 -8.31
N ILE A 333 33.31 37.52 -7.33
CA ILE A 333 33.93 36.21 -7.58
C ILE A 333 32.88 35.19 -8.04
N GLU A 334 31.68 35.24 -7.46
CA GLU A 334 30.58 34.36 -7.89
C GLU A 334 30.11 34.70 -9.30
N GLU A 335 30.05 35.98 -9.64
CA GLU A 335 29.74 36.47 -10.99
C GLU A 335 30.80 36.02 -12.00
N ALA A 336 32.09 36.12 -11.66
CA ALA A 336 33.17 35.61 -12.49
C ALA A 336 33.09 34.08 -12.69
N PHE A 337 32.64 33.34 -11.68
CA PHE A 337 32.44 31.89 -11.81
C PHE A 337 31.26 31.56 -12.71
N ILE A 338 30.14 32.28 -12.58
CA ILE A 338 28.95 32.12 -13.44
C ILE A 338 29.29 32.49 -14.90
N GLU A 339 30.05 33.57 -15.10
CA GLU A 339 30.52 34.00 -16.41
C GLU A 339 31.49 32.99 -17.04
N LYS A 340 32.34 32.35 -16.23
CA LYS A 340 33.21 31.26 -16.69
C LYS A 340 32.44 30.03 -17.18
N VAL A 341 31.26 29.76 -16.62
CA VAL A 341 30.35 28.71 -17.10
C VAL A 341 29.58 29.17 -18.35
N GLY A 342 29.70 30.44 -18.76
CA GLY A 342 29.04 31.01 -19.92
C GLY A 342 27.55 31.26 -19.73
N LEU A 343 27.08 31.30 -18.48
CA LEU A 343 25.67 31.52 -18.16
C LEU A 343 25.42 32.99 -17.82
N GLU A 344 24.49 33.63 -18.54
CA GLU A 344 24.03 34.97 -18.15
C GLU A 344 23.18 34.89 -16.88
N LYS A 345 23.26 35.90 -15.99
CA LYS A 345 22.45 35.95 -14.74
C LYS A 345 20.94 35.73 -14.99
N ARG A 346 20.44 36.21 -16.13
CA ARG A 346 19.04 36.04 -16.54
C ARG A 346 18.67 34.58 -16.76
N GLN A 347 19.59 33.77 -17.28
CA GLN A 347 19.37 32.36 -17.56
C GLN A 347 19.27 31.53 -16.27
N VAL A 348 20.00 31.91 -15.21
CA VAL A 348 19.91 31.23 -13.90
C VAL A 348 18.50 31.34 -13.31
N ALA A 349 17.89 32.53 -13.36
CA ALA A 349 16.52 32.74 -12.88
C ALA A 349 15.50 31.93 -13.70
N LEU A 350 15.66 31.88 -15.03
CA LEU A 350 14.82 31.06 -15.91
C LEU A 350 14.98 29.56 -15.62
N MET A 351 16.19 29.09 -15.31
CA MET A 351 16.45 27.69 -14.99
C MET A 351 15.71 27.25 -13.73
N ILE A 352 15.70 28.09 -12.68
CA ILE A 352 14.95 27.81 -11.44
C ILE A 352 13.45 27.70 -11.70
N ILE A 353 12.89 28.65 -12.49
CA ILE A 353 11.48 28.61 -12.89
C ILE A 353 11.18 27.35 -13.71
N GLY A 354 12.07 27.00 -14.65
CA GLY A 354 11.95 25.79 -15.47
C GLY A 354 11.88 24.50 -14.63
N VAL A 355 12.74 24.37 -13.61
CA VAL A 355 12.73 23.21 -12.71
C VAL A 355 11.43 23.14 -11.89
N LEU A 356 10.90 24.26 -11.41
CA LEU A 356 9.62 24.29 -10.70
C LEU A 356 8.45 23.85 -11.60
N ILE A 357 8.41 24.31 -12.86
CA ILE A 357 7.42 23.89 -13.86
C ILE A 357 7.54 22.39 -14.15
N LEU A 358 8.76 21.86 -14.28
CA LEU A 358 9.00 20.44 -14.50
C LEU A 358 8.48 19.57 -13.34
N ILE A 359 8.69 20.00 -12.09
CA ILE A 359 8.15 19.30 -10.91
C ILE A 359 6.61 19.31 -10.94
N LEU A 360 5.99 20.44 -11.28
CA LEU A 360 4.53 20.53 -11.44
C LEU A 360 4.01 19.58 -12.53
N LEU A 361 4.71 19.47 -13.66
CA LEU A 361 4.37 18.52 -14.72
C LEU A 361 4.46 17.07 -14.24
N PHE A 362 5.50 16.67 -13.49
CA PHE A 362 5.58 15.31 -12.94
C PHE A 362 4.44 14.99 -11.97
N ILE A 363 3.99 15.98 -11.19
CA ILE A 363 2.82 15.83 -10.31
C ILE A 363 1.55 15.61 -11.16
N LEU A 364 1.37 16.39 -12.24
CA LEU A 364 0.23 16.27 -13.15
C LEU A 364 0.20 14.93 -13.89
N PHE A 365 1.35 14.46 -14.38
CA PHE A 365 1.50 13.14 -15.03
C PHE A 365 1.40 11.97 -14.05
N ARG A 366 1.22 12.22 -12.75
CA ARG A 366 1.17 11.20 -11.70
C ARG A 366 2.42 10.30 -11.67
N ALA A 367 3.56 10.81 -12.13
CA ALA A 367 4.82 10.10 -12.14
C ALA A 367 5.44 10.14 -10.73
N LYS A 368 4.85 9.38 -9.79
CA LYS A 368 5.18 9.42 -8.36
C LYS A 368 6.69 9.32 -8.11
N ARG A 369 7.37 8.37 -8.75
CA ARG A 369 8.81 8.13 -8.56
C ARG A 369 9.66 9.33 -9.03
N LEU A 370 9.35 9.90 -10.19
CA LEU A 370 10.08 11.06 -10.74
C LEU A 370 9.82 12.34 -9.95
N ALA A 371 8.58 12.56 -9.50
CA ALA A 371 8.24 13.67 -8.62
C ALA A 371 9.03 13.58 -7.29
N TRP A 372 9.13 12.40 -6.69
CA TRP A 372 9.93 12.19 -5.48
C TRP A 372 11.43 12.44 -5.70
N LEU A 373 11.99 11.86 -6.76
CA LEU A 373 13.42 12.01 -7.07
C LEU A 373 13.81 13.47 -7.34
N SER A 374 13.03 14.18 -8.15
CA SER A 374 13.28 15.59 -8.47
C SER A 374 13.19 16.49 -7.24
N LEU A 375 12.19 16.26 -6.37
CA LEU A 375 11.93 17.09 -5.20
C LEU A 375 12.97 16.83 -4.08
N LEU A 376 13.41 15.59 -3.89
CA LEU A 376 14.54 15.26 -3.00
C LEU A 376 15.87 15.78 -3.55
N GLY A 377 16.13 15.59 -4.85
CA GLY A 377 17.34 16.08 -5.50
C GLY A 377 17.51 17.59 -5.40
N LEU A 378 16.43 18.34 -5.65
CA LEU A 378 16.43 19.79 -5.52
C LEU A 378 16.68 20.26 -4.07
N ASN A 379 16.03 19.63 -3.09
CA ASN A 379 16.28 19.92 -1.68
C ASN A 379 17.73 19.63 -1.27
N LEU A 380 18.30 18.52 -1.76
CA LEU A 380 19.69 18.15 -1.48
C LEU A 380 20.67 19.18 -2.08
N ILE A 381 20.47 19.57 -3.34
CA ILE A 381 21.31 20.59 -4.01
C ILE A 381 21.25 21.92 -3.26
N LEU A 382 20.04 22.38 -2.88
CA LEU A 382 19.86 23.60 -2.11
C LEU A 382 20.54 23.54 -0.74
N LEU A 383 20.47 22.39 -0.07
CA LEU A 383 21.10 22.19 1.23
C LEU A 383 22.63 22.20 1.14
N VAL A 384 23.20 21.51 0.14
CA VAL A 384 24.65 21.51 -0.12
C VAL A 384 25.12 22.94 -0.45
N TYR A 385 24.37 23.65 -1.30
CA TYR A 385 24.69 25.02 -1.67
C TYR A 385 24.59 25.98 -0.47
N LEU A 386 23.58 25.83 0.38
CA LEU A 386 23.48 26.60 1.63
C LEU A 386 24.66 26.32 2.57
N GLY A 387 25.07 25.05 2.68
CA GLY A 387 26.26 24.65 3.45
C GLY A 387 27.53 25.31 2.92
N TYR A 388 27.70 25.32 1.59
CA TYR A 388 28.80 26.00 0.91
C TYR A 388 28.81 27.52 1.20
N LEU A 389 27.67 28.20 1.05
CA LEU A 389 27.55 29.64 1.35
C LEU A 389 27.87 29.94 2.81
N ARG A 390 27.40 29.11 3.75
CA ARG A 390 27.69 29.28 5.19
C ARG A 390 29.16 29.06 5.51
N TYR A 391 29.76 28.00 4.97
CA TYR A 391 31.18 27.72 5.13
C TYR A 391 32.02 28.92 4.66
N ARG A 392 31.71 29.46 3.48
CA ARG A 392 32.38 30.65 2.94
C ARG A 392 32.15 31.90 3.79
N SER A 393 30.93 32.14 4.27
CA SER A 393 30.62 33.31 5.09
C SER A 393 31.39 33.38 6.42
N ARG A 394 31.91 32.24 6.90
CA ARG A 394 32.73 32.18 8.12
C ARG A 394 34.19 32.57 7.88
N GLY A 395 34.61 32.79 6.63
CA GLY A 395 35.97 33.25 6.31
C GLY A 395 37.06 32.22 6.58
N GLU A 396 36.72 30.93 6.73
CA GLU A 396 37.69 29.85 7.01
C GLU A 396 38.42 29.37 5.74
N ILE A 397 38.30 30.07 4.61
CA ILE A 397 38.92 29.64 3.36
C ILE A 397 40.27 30.33 3.17
N GLU A 398 41.34 29.69 3.61
CA GLU A 398 42.70 29.95 3.13
C GLU A 398 42.84 29.37 1.71
N VAL A 399 42.52 30.16 0.68
CA VAL A 399 42.80 29.77 -0.71
C VAL A 399 44.30 29.99 -0.96
N GLY A 400 45.08 28.93 -0.94
CA GLY A 400 46.52 28.98 -1.27
C GLY A 400 47.43 29.53 -0.16
N GLY A 401 47.02 29.50 1.11
CA GLY A 401 47.86 29.94 2.24
C GLY A 401 47.98 31.45 2.41
N TYR A 402 47.32 32.25 1.57
CA TYR A 402 47.25 33.70 1.74
C TYR A 402 45.90 34.09 2.34
N ARG A 403 45.92 34.52 3.61
CA ARG A 403 44.80 35.29 4.16
C ARG A 403 44.81 36.65 3.49
N ILE A 404 43.87 36.86 2.57
CA ILE A 404 43.55 38.20 2.08
C ILE A 404 42.82 38.89 3.25
N TYR A 405 43.60 39.45 4.18
CA TYR A 405 43.09 40.50 5.04
C TYR A 405 42.75 41.64 4.09
N GLY A 406 41.45 41.95 3.95
CA GLY A 406 41.09 43.24 3.39
C GLY A 406 41.83 44.28 4.22
N GLU A 407 42.79 44.98 3.61
CA GLU A 407 43.44 46.13 4.21
C GLU A 407 42.32 47.05 4.67
N SER A 408 41.98 47.01 5.96
CA SER A 408 41.22 48.12 6.52
C SER A 408 42.17 49.29 6.43
N GLU A 409 41.87 50.22 5.51
CA GLU A 409 42.42 51.57 5.47
C GLU A 409 42.22 52.23 6.84
N ASN A 410 43.10 51.91 7.78
CA ASN A 410 43.36 52.72 8.95
C ASN A 410 44.88 52.88 8.96
N GLY A 411 45.31 53.88 8.18
CA GLY A 411 46.68 54.35 8.11
C GLY A 411 47.18 54.75 9.49
N GLY A 412 47.77 53.80 10.20
CA GLY A 412 48.64 54.05 11.33
C GLY A 412 50.03 54.36 10.79
N ARG A 413 50.42 55.64 10.79
CA ARG A 413 51.82 56.08 10.59
C ARG A 413 52.76 55.24 11.47
N PRO A 414 53.90 54.78 10.95
CA PRO A 414 54.91 54.13 11.77
C PRO A 414 55.50 55.13 12.77
N PRO A 415 55.68 54.76 14.06
CA PRO A 415 56.46 55.57 14.98
C PRO A 415 57.94 55.45 14.61
N SER A 416 58.60 56.61 14.60
CA SER A 416 60.03 56.84 14.39
C SER A 416 60.92 56.25 15.46
#